data_AF-G2GP76-F1
#
_entry.id   AF-G2GP76-F1
#
_cell.length_a   1.000
_cell.length_b   1.000
_cell.length_c   1.000
_cell.angle_alpha   90.00
_cell.angle_beta   90.00
_cell.angle_gamma   90.00
#
_symmetry.space_group_name_H-M   'P 1'
#
loop_
_entity.id
_entity.type
_entity.pdbx_description
1 polymer ?
#
loop_
_entity_poly.entity_id
_entity_poly.type
_entity_poly.pdbx_seq_one_letter_code
_entity_poly.pdbx_strand_id
1 'polypeptide(L)'
;MNAGKRLTSDELVEELRSALDAENGWLPALVSPEGPVGISKEAALDVVVRRLQEFAEAPTVPEAVARQLRNAADAADAALVTEGSAQYGALGAAYAYIVQAQRAASE
;
A
#
# COMPACT_ATOMS: atom_id res chain seq x y z
N MET A 1 14.34 -17.45 -9.49
CA MET A 1 13.01 -18.05 -9.24
C MET A 1 12.89 -18.33 -7.74
N ASN A 2 12.25 -17.43 -6.97
CA ASN A 2 11.86 -17.68 -5.58
C ASN A 2 10.31 -17.74 -5.49
N ALA A 3 9.72 -18.56 -6.36
CA ALA A 3 8.28 -18.81 -6.32
C ALA A 3 7.99 -19.78 -5.16
N GLY A 4 7.91 -19.27 -3.93
CA GLY A 4 7.58 -20.11 -2.78
C GLY A 4 7.92 -19.57 -1.39
N LYS A 5 8.71 -18.50 -1.26
CA LYS A 5 8.94 -17.88 0.05
C LYS A 5 7.74 -17.01 0.40
N ARG A 6 7.06 -17.33 1.50
CA ARG A 6 6.08 -16.42 2.11
C ARG A 6 6.84 -15.22 2.67
N LEU A 7 6.39 -14.01 2.33
CA LEU A 7 6.89 -12.79 2.94
C LEU A 7 6.62 -12.84 4.44
N THR A 8 7.53 -12.27 5.22
CA THR A 8 7.40 -11.95 6.64
C THR A 8 6.54 -10.69 6.84
N SER A 9 6.12 -10.39 8.07
CA SER A 9 5.41 -9.13 8.38
C SER A 9 6.23 -7.91 8.00
N ASP A 10 7.54 -7.92 8.27
CA ASP A 10 8.43 -6.80 7.95
C ASP A 10 8.56 -6.62 6.43
N GLU A 11 8.79 -7.71 5.69
CA GLU A 11 8.83 -7.68 4.22
C GLU A 11 7.48 -7.20 3.65
N LEU A 12 6.33 -7.55 4.25
CA LEU A 12 5.03 -7.03 3.82
C LEU A 12 4.92 -5.51 4.02
N VAL A 13 5.40 -4.99 5.16
CA VAL A 13 5.42 -3.53 5.40
C VAL A 13 6.36 -2.83 4.42
N GLU A 14 7.52 -3.43 4.12
CA GLU A 14 8.46 -2.91 3.11
C GLU A 14 7.82 -2.82 1.72
N GLU A 15 7.05 -3.82 1.30
CA GLU A 15 6.33 -3.80 0.03
C GLU A 15 5.26 -2.68 0.00
N LEU A 16 4.51 -2.47 1.10
CA LEU A 16 3.56 -1.36 1.20
C LEU A 16 4.28 0.00 1.09
N ARG A 17 5.44 0.15 1.74
CA ARG A 17 6.27 1.35 1.64
C ARG A 17 6.80 1.56 0.22
N SER A 18 7.27 0.49 -0.42
CA SER A 18 7.83 0.54 -1.76
C SER A 18 6.81 1.03 -2.78
N ALA A 19 5.54 0.62 -2.66
CA ALA A 19 4.46 1.12 -3.52
C ALA A 19 4.28 2.65 -3.42
N LEU A 20 4.53 3.22 -2.24
CA LEU A 20 4.35 4.64 -1.91
C LEU A 20 5.65 5.44 -1.90
N ASP A 21 6.80 4.83 -2.20
CA ASP A 21 8.11 5.49 -2.12
C ASP A 21 8.11 6.77 -2.96
N ALA A 22 8.53 7.89 -2.37
CA ALA A 22 8.49 9.18 -3.04
C ALA A 22 9.36 9.26 -4.31
N GLU A 23 10.42 8.46 -4.38
CA GLU A 23 11.38 8.48 -5.49
C GLU A 23 11.02 7.45 -6.58
N ASN A 24 10.63 6.23 -6.17
CA ASN A 24 10.51 5.08 -7.07
C ASN A 24 9.15 4.37 -6.98
N GLY A 25 8.23 4.88 -6.15
CA GLY A 25 6.93 4.27 -5.92
C GLY A 25 6.00 4.43 -7.12
N TRP A 26 5.29 3.35 -7.44
CA TRP A 26 4.36 3.36 -8.58
C TRP A 26 3.13 4.23 -8.31
N LEU A 27 2.70 4.36 -7.04
CA LEU A 27 1.54 5.19 -6.68
C LEU A 27 1.80 6.69 -6.92
N PRO A 28 2.89 7.28 -6.38
CA PRO A 28 3.26 8.65 -6.74
C PRO A 28 3.47 8.83 -8.25
N ALA A 29 4.11 7.87 -8.93
CA ALA A 29 4.33 7.94 -10.37
C ALA A 29 3.02 7.94 -11.20
N LEU A 30 1.97 7.28 -10.72
CA LEU A 30 0.66 7.22 -11.38
C LEU A 30 -0.03 8.59 -11.45
N VAL A 31 0.14 9.42 -10.42
CA VAL A 31 -0.62 10.68 -10.27
C VAL A 31 0.24 11.94 -10.32
N SER A 32 1.56 11.79 -10.47
CA SER A 32 2.48 12.91 -10.60
C SER A 32 2.17 13.72 -11.88
N PRO A 33 2.26 15.07 -11.83
CA PRO A 33 2.72 15.90 -10.71
C PRO A 33 1.61 16.42 -9.78
N GLU A 34 0.34 16.09 -10.04
CA GLU A 34 -0.81 16.76 -9.42
C GLU A 34 -1.39 16.02 -8.19
N GLY A 35 -0.96 14.78 -7.95
CA GLY A 35 -1.45 13.97 -6.84
C GLY A 35 -0.62 14.05 -5.55
N PRO A 36 -1.00 13.24 -4.54
CA PRO A 36 -0.26 13.17 -3.28
C PRO A 36 1.19 12.77 -3.48
N VAL A 37 2.07 13.31 -2.64
CA VAL A 37 3.49 12.94 -2.63
C VAL A 37 3.66 11.54 -2.04
N GLY A 38 4.76 10.86 -2.34
CA GLY A 38 5.09 9.59 -1.67
C GLY A 38 5.61 9.77 -0.25
N ILE A 39 6.05 8.67 0.36
CA ILE A 39 6.65 8.61 1.71
C ILE A 39 8.14 8.24 1.64
N SER A 40 8.83 8.37 2.77
CA SER A 40 10.20 7.86 2.91
C SER A 40 10.22 6.34 3.06
N LYS A 41 11.34 5.72 2.70
CA LYS A 41 11.59 4.27 2.81
C LYS A 41 11.52 3.73 4.25
N GLU A 42 11.62 4.61 5.24
CA GLU A 42 11.64 4.29 6.66
C GLU A 42 10.33 4.65 7.38
N ALA A 43 9.32 5.13 6.65
CA ALA A 43 8.06 5.59 7.22
C ALA A 43 7.36 4.52 8.06
N ALA A 44 6.88 4.86 9.24
CA ALA A 44 6.14 3.93 10.10
C ALA A 44 4.79 3.49 9.45
N LEU A 45 4.23 2.38 9.91
CA LEU A 45 3.02 1.78 9.30
C LEU A 45 1.79 2.70 9.41
N ASP A 46 1.67 3.52 10.45
CA ASP A 46 0.62 4.53 10.59
C ASP A 46 0.72 5.61 9.50
N VAL A 47 1.95 5.99 9.13
CA VAL A 47 2.21 6.91 8.01
C VAL A 47 1.83 6.27 6.68
N VAL A 48 2.10 4.97 6.50
CA VAL A 48 1.69 4.20 5.32
C VAL A 48 0.16 4.18 5.19
N VAL A 49 -0.56 3.86 6.27
CA VAL A 49 -2.04 3.85 6.31
C VAL A 49 -2.60 5.20 5.88
N ARG A 50 -2.16 6.28 6.54
CA ARG A 50 -2.63 7.63 6.23
C ARG A 50 -2.33 7.98 4.77
N ARG A 51 -1.16 7.63 4.26
CA ARG A 51 -0.81 7.93 2.87
C ARG A 51 -1.65 7.15 1.88
N LEU A 52 -1.96 5.87 2.13
CA LEU A 52 -2.88 5.10 1.30
C LEU A 52 -4.27 5.75 1.21
N GLN A 53 -4.77 6.28 2.33
CA GLN A 53 -6.04 7.02 2.36
C GLN A 53 -5.96 8.31 1.54
N GLU A 54 -4.90 9.10 1.69
CA GLU A 54 -4.67 10.32 0.90
C GLU A 54 -4.66 10.02 -0.61
N PHE A 55 -4.00 8.95 -1.05
CA PHE A 55 -4.07 8.51 -2.46
C PHE A 55 -5.46 8.04 -2.85
N ALA A 56 -6.15 7.27 -2.01
CA ALA A 56 -7.48 6.79 -2.33
C ALA A 56 -8.53 7.91 -2.47
N GLU A 57 -8.32 9.04 -1.80
CA GLU A 57 -9.20 10.21 -1.86
C GLU A 57 -8.80 11.21 -2.96
N ALA A 58 -7.60 11.06 -3.53
CA ALA A 58 -7.12 11.98 -4.55
C ALA A 58 -7.93 11.85 -5.86
N PRO A 59 -8.42 12.96 -6.42
CA PRO A 59 -9.22 12.94 -7.65
C PRO A 59 -8.40 12.51 -8.88
N THR A 60 -7.07 12.55 -8.79
CA THR A 60 -6.14 12.09 -9.82
C THR A 60 -5.98 10.56 -9.85
N VAL A 61 -6.45 9.84 -8.83
CA VAL A 61 -6.41 8.38 -8.79
C VAL A 61 -7.67 7.80 -9.46
N PRO A 62 -7.54 6.86 -10.41
CA PRO A 62 -8.68 6.17 -11.01
C PRO A 62 -9.55 5.46 -9.96
N GLU A 63 -10.87 5.50 -10.09
CA GLU A 63 -11.81 4.96 -9.09
C GLU A 63 -11.53 3.49 -8.71
N ALA A 64 -11.21 2.66 -9.71
CA ALA A 64 -10.89 1.25 -9.49
C ALA A 64 -9.64 1.06 -8.61
N VAL A 65 -8.61 1.88 -8.83
CA VAL A 65 -7.38 1.91 -8.02
C VAL A 65 -7.70 2.44 -6.63
N ALA A 66 -8.39 3.57 -6.56
CA ALA A 66 -8.78 4.23 -5.30
C ALA A 66 -9.57 3.31 -4.37
N ARG A 67 -10.49 2.49 -4.91
CA ARG A 67 -11.22 1.47 -4.14
C ARG A 67 -10.28 0.46 -3.49
N GLN A 68 -9.29 -0.04 -4.23
CA GLN A 68 -8.34 -1.01 -3.67
C GLN A 68 -7.38 -0.36 -2.66
N LEU A 69 -7.01 0.91 -2.85
CA LEU A 69 -6.20 1.64 -1.87
C LEU A 69 -6.92 1.87 -0.55
N ARG A 70 -8.24 2.14 -0.57
CA ARG A 70 -9.08 2.16 0.64
C ARG A 70 -9.04 0.82 1.38
N ASN A 71 -9.27 -0.29 0.67
CA ASN A 71 -9.21 -1.62 1.28
C ASN A 71 -7.80 -1.94 1.83
N ALA A 72 -6.75 -1.51 1.14
CA ALA A 72 -5.37 -1.65 1.61
C ALA A 72 -5.12 -0.86 2.90
N ALA A 73 -5.61 0.37 2.96
CA ALA A 73 -5.52 1.22 4.15
C ALA A 73 -6.25 0.60 5.34
N ASP A 74 -7.50 0.16 5.16
CA ASP A 74 -8.31 -0.45 6.22
C ASP A 74 -7.64 -1.72 6.79
N ALA A 75 -7.07 -2.55 5.90
CA ALA A 75 -6.34 -3.75 6.31
C ALA A 75 -5.03 -3.41 7.04
N ALA A 76 -4.28 -2.41 6.57
CA ALA A 76 -3.05 -1.96 7.24
C ALA A 76 -3.34 -1.27 8.58
N ASP A 77 -4.47 -0.55 8.71
CA ASP A 77 -4.93 0.03 9.97
C ASP A 77 -5.28 -1.05 10.99
N ALA A 78 -5.97 -2.12 10.57
CA ALA A 78 -6.22 -3.28 11.41
C ALA A 78 -4.92 -3.95 11.89
N ALA A 79 -3.84 -3.90 11.09
CA ALA A 79 -2.53 -4.42 11.48
C ALA A 79 -1.84 -3.58 12.58
N LEU A 80 -2.20 -2.31 12.77
CA LEU A 80 -1.67 -1.46 13.85
C LEU A 80 -2.17 -1.89 15.24
N VAL A 81 -3.36 -2.48 15.31
CA VAL A 81 -4.03 -2.83 16.58
C VAL A 81 -4.11 -4.35 16.82
N THR A 82 -3.48 -5.15 15.97
CA THR A 82 -3.43 -6.61 16.08
C THR A 82 -2.00 -7.09 16.28
N GLU A 83 -1.84 -8.33 16.75
CA GLU A 83 -0.54 -8.94 17.02
C GLU A 83 -0.40 -10.34 16.40
N GLY A 84 0.85 -10.79 16.24
CA GLY A 84 1.17 -12.15 15.81
C GLY A 84 0.54 -12.53 14.47
N SER A 85 -0.17 -13.66 14.44
CA SER A 85 -0.76 -14.18 13.20
C SER A 85 -1.89 -13.31 12.62
N ALA A 86 -2.62 -12.58 13.48
CA ALA A 86 -3.68 -11.68 13.04
C ALA A 86 -3.09 -10.46 12.33
N GLN A 87 -2.03 -9.88 12.90
CA GLN A 87 -1.27 -8.80 12.27
C GLN A 87 -0.69 -9.22 10.92
N TYR A 88 -0.07 -10.41 10.88
CA TYR A 88 0.45 -10.96 9.63
C TYR A 88 -0.65 -11.11 8.56
N GLY A 89 -1.82 -11.62 8.93
CA GLY A 89 -2.95 -11.76 8.01
C GLY A 89 -3.46 -10.41 7.49
N ALA A 90 -3.55 -9.41 8.35
CA ALA A 90 -3.96 -8.04 8.00
C ALA A 90 -2.96 -7.38 7.03
N LEU A 91 -1.65 -7.50 7.30
CA LEU A 91 -0.60 -7.04 6.39
C LEU A 91 -0.63 -7.77 5.03
N GLY A 92 -0.88 -9.09 5.05
CA GLY A 92 -1.02 -9.88 3.83
C GLY A 92 -2.22 -9.43 2.98
N ALA A 93 -3.34 -9.10 3.62
CA ALA A 93 -4.51 -8.55 2.94
C ALA A 93 -4.22 -7.16 2.35
N ALA A 94 -3.57 -6.27 3.12
CA ALA A 94 -3.17 -4.95 2.64
C ALA A 94 -2.29 -5.06 1.39
N TYR A 95 -1.27 -5.93 1.42
CA TYR A 95 -0.39 -6.16 0.27
C TYR A 95 -1.14 -6.71 -0.94
N ALA A 96 -2.07 -7.65 -0.74
CA ALA A 96 -2.89 -8.19 -1.83
C ALA A 96 -3.73 -7.10 -2.51
N TYR A 97 -4.29 -6.15 -1.73
CA TYR A 97 -5.01 -5.01 -2.30
C TYR A 97 -4.10 -4.04 -3.06
N ILE A 98 -2.86 -3.81 -2.62
CA ILE A 98 -1.87 -3.04 -3.40
C ILE A 98 -1.59 -3.70 -4.76
N VAL A 99 -1.37 -5.02 -4.78
CA VAL A 99 -1.16 -5.77 -6.04
C VAL A 99 -2.39 -5.67 -6.95
N GLN A 100 -3.60 -5.74 -6.39
CA GLN A 100 -4.83 -5.56 -7.17
C GLN A 100 -4.98 -4.12 -7.69
N ALA A 101 -4.61 -3.12 -6.89
CA ALA A 101 -4.61 -1.72 -7.30
C ALA A 101 -3.66 -1.49 -8.48
N GLN A 102 -2.45 -2.07 -8.42
CA GLN A 102 -1.46 -1.96 -9.48
C GLN A 102 -1.92 -2.61 -10.80
N ARG A 103 -2.60 -3.76 -10.71
CA ARG A 103 -3.21 -4.40 -11.88
C ARG A 103 -4.30 -3.54 -12.49
N ALA A 104 -5.19 -2.98 -11.66
CA ALA A 104 -6.25 -2.08 -12.12
C ALA A 104 -5.72 -0.77 -12.73
N ALA A 105 -4.50 -0.34 -12.38
CA ALA A 105 -3.84 0.80 -13.01
C ALA A 105 -3.21 0.49 -14.38
N SER A 106 -3.06 -0.81 -14.70
CA SER A 106 -2.44 -1.27 -15.96
C SER A 106 -3.48 -1.72 -17.00
N GLU A 107 -4.77 -1.68 -16.66
CA GLU A 107 -5.92 -1.97 -17.53
C GLU A 107 -6.46 -0.70 -18.18
#